data_AF-A0A5J4V2A6-F1
#
_entry.id   AF-A0A5J4V2A6-F1
#
_cell.length_a   1.000
_cell.length_b   1.000
_cell.length_c   1.000
_cell.angle_alpha   90.00
_cell.angle_beta   90.00
_cell.angle_gamma   90.00
#
_symmetry.space_group_name_H-M   'P 1'
#
loop_
_entity.id
_entity.type
_entity.pdbx_description
1 polymer ?
#
loop_
_entity_poly.entity_id
_entity_poly.type
_entity_poly.pdbx_seq_one_letter_code
_entity_poly.pdbx_strand_id
1 'polypeptide(L)'
;YDKFDINASYNIVNGFEQFEVTQYWWNNKVKGYINQDEFAKRDTTNNVTEDDFEWIRDKVTNETCHLCHNKFTKENKPTLDRIDNSISHTKQNCQLTCQICNTVKADKDNDISKLKIQLMKYAIHEHLPMTINNESAGGVTNYFKCTSNCSKQKARDIIMSDDRFHDKGYLFCVKIKGHIDEKCINSHINLAPIWRKLTYNNSVEQIGEFMYNKKKSQGLTVDKSTTKLTSLLSTHNQFMCFTSYELWFLIDYCNLIIDDIDSIALFDKHLSFESFACTMMSKRQDAISQHNDTKSLYYKQILNSAFGGEGQNNAKFDKITFNNARQASLKQLKLDHKATRKISEDIFNPDGSLSEEAQYMVSESPRQFKCNKPLQEAVFTLDNTKFWYLNFVYNFLYKCIDMDRVHFCNMGTDSMYLVIAGSQMEGYKQGLRYVIKDQLFYYQHYKEWLPWDDCSGAVEKKLMGLTTESQGENIVCLAPKSYSLFNGNEQSDDIVSLVNRMKGVSEKKANLTTNDYIKCLNDGCNINVVTNNLQMKMGVMSMISMEKSALTGIHNKMVELSNGCCAPFIYGINADHYLIEQ
;
A
#
# COMPACT_ATOMS: atom_id res chain seq x y z
N TYR A 1 19.29 26.32 7.69
CA TYR A 1 18.21 27.21 7.22
C TYR A 1 18.64 28.67 7.36
N ASP A 2 19.94 28.95 7.31
CA ASP A 2 20.50 30.23 7.80
C ASP A 2 20.28 31.37 6.81
N LYS A 3 19.78 31.05 5.62
CA LYS A 3 19.38 31.98 4.55
C LYS A 3 17.85 32.10 4.40
N PHE A 4 17.09 31.49 5.30
CA PHE A 4 15.62 31.62 5.32
C PHE A 4 15.22 32.97 5.90
N ASP A 5 14.34 33.67 5.18
CA ASP A 5 13.72 34.93 5.54
C ASP A 5 12.21 34.81 5.26
N ILE A 6 11.41 34.95 6.31
CA ILE A 6 9.94 34.85 6.25
C ILE A 6 9.30 35.95 5.39
N ASN A 7 10.00 37.05 5.14
CA ASN A 7 9.50 38.18 4.34
C ASN A 7 10.06 38.18 2.90
N ALA A 8 10.97 37.26 2.58
CA ALA A 8 11.49 37.14 1.22
C ALA A 8 10.45 36.54 0.26
N SER A 9 10.57 36.88 -1.02
CA SER A 9 9.73 36.30 -2.07
C SER A 9 10.43 35.12 -2.74
N TYR A 10 10.11 33.91 -2.29
CA TYR A 10 10.55 32.66 -2.93
C TYR A 10 9.66 32.33 -4.13
N ASN A 11 9.67 33.16 -5.18
CA ASN A 11 8.81 32.98 -6.34
C ASN A 11 9.03 31.62 -7.00
N ILE A 12 8.00 30.78 -7.01
CA ILE A 12 7.93 29.61 -7.89
C ILE A 12 7.44 30.18 -9.22
N VAL A 13 8.31 30.23 -10.23
CA VAL A 13 8.01 30.81 -11.54
C VAL A 13 6.83 30.06 -12.13
N ASN A 14 5.68 30.74 -12.17
CA ASN A 14 4.43 30.21 -12.65
C ASN A 14 4.07 31.08 -13.86
N GLY A 15 4.27 30.56 -15.08
CA GLY A 15 4.06 31.27 -16.35
C GLY A 15 2.59 31.58 -16.68
N PHE A 16 1.76 31.78 -15.67
CA PHE A 16 0.32 32.04 -15.79
C PHE A 16 0.04 33.54 -15.87
N GLU A 17 -0.99 33.89 -16.64
CA GLU A 17 -1.47 35.26 -16.77
C GLU A 17 -1.92 35.85 -15.42
N GLN A 18 -1.66 37.14 -15.22
CA GLN A 18 -2.13 37.90 -14.05
C GLN A 18 -3.65 37.90 -13.98
N PHE A 19 -4.18 37.90 -12.76
CA PHE A 19 -5.61 37.94 -12.51
C PHE A 19 -6.15 39.35 -12.76
N GLU A 20 -7.14 39.48 -13.64
CA GLU A 20 -7.87 40.72 -13.86
C GLU A 20 -9.16 40.75 -13.01
N VAL A 21 -9.32 41.80 -12.21
CA VAL A 21 -10.50 41.98 -11.36
C VAL A 21 -11.65 42.53 -12.19
N THR A 22 -12.70 41.72 -12.38
CA THR A 22 -13.93 42.13 -13.07
C THR A 22 -15.05 42.41 -12.07
N GLN A 23 -15.97 43.33 -12.41
CA GLN A 23 -17.12 43.64 -11.56
C GLN A 23 -17.94 42.38 -11.26
N TYR A 24 -18.15 41.52 -12.27
CA TYR A 24 -18.85 40.25 -12.11
C TYR A 24 -18.20 39.34 -11.07
N TRP A 25 -16.86 39.22 -11.09
CA TRP A 25 -16.15 38.43 -10.08
C TRP A 25 -16.31 39.04 -8.68
N TRP A 26 -16.21 40.36 -8.56
CA TRP A 26 -16.33 41.05 -7.28
C TRP A 26 -17.71 40.87 -6.66
N ASN A 27 -18.78 41.08 -7.44
CA ASN A 27 -20.15 40.89 -6.95
C ASN A 27 -20.39 39.46 -6.44
N ASN A 28 -19.85 38.45 -7.11
CA ASN A 28 -19.93 37.07 -6.65
C ASN A 28 -19.14 36.84 -5.34
N LYS A 29 -17.99 37.50 -5.17
CA LYS A 29 -17.20 37.41 -3.93
C LYS A 29 -17.91 38.08 -2.76
N VAL A 30 -18.44 39.29 -2.95
CA VAL A 30 -19.22 40.03 -1.94
C VAL A 30 -20.39 39.18 -1.44
N LYS A 31 -21.18 38.58 -2.34
CA LYS A 31 -22.26 37.66 -1.97
C LYS A 31 -21.76 36.48 -1.11
N GLY A 32 -20.62 35.91 -1.49
CA GLY A 32 -19.99 34.84 -0.72
C GLY A 32 -19.58 35.27 0.69
N TYR A 33 -19.02 36.47 0.86
CA TYR A 33 -18.61 37.00 2.17
C TYR A 33 -19.81 37.31 3.06
N ILE A 34 -20.86 37.93 2.52
CA ILE A 34 -22.10 38.22 3.25
C ILE A 34 -22.72 36.92 3.77
N ASN A 35 -22.89 35.92 2.90
CA ASN A 35 -23.44 34.62 3.31
C ASN A 35 -22.63 33.96 4.43
N GLN A 36 -21.29 34.05 4.38
CA GLN A 36 -20.41 33.50 5.42
C GLN A 36 -20.53 34.23 6.76
N ASP A 37 -20.73 35.54 6.73
CA ASP A 37 -20.85 36.36 7.93
C ASP A 37 -22.24 36.24 8.57
N GLU A 38 -23.29 36.19 7.76
CA GLU A 38 -24.66 35.92 8.21
C GLU A 38 -24.79 34.53 8.84
N PHE A 39 -24.23 33.49 8.19
CA PHE A 39 -24.24 32.12 8.70
C PHE A 39 -23.55 32.02 10.07
N ALA A 40 -22.47 32.78 10.26
CA ALA A 40 -21.73 32.84 11.51
C ALA A 40 -22.28 33.87 12.52
N LYS A 41 -23.41 34.54 12.20
CA LYS A 41 -24.07 35.56 13.04
C LYS A 41 -23.15 36.75 13.40
N ARG A 42 -22.31 37.18 12.46
CA ARG A 42 -21.48 38.40 12.61
C ARG A 42 -22.29 39.64 12.22
N ASP A 43 -21.89 40.81 12.72
CA ASP A 43 -22.45 42.10 12.31
C ASP A 43 -22.01 42.44 10.88
N THR A 44 -22.96 42.50 9.94
CA THR A 44 -22.72 42.76 8.52
C THR A 44 -22.87 44.22 8.11
N THR A 45 -23.18 45.13 9.06
CA THR A 45 -23.48 46.54 8.77
C THR A 45 -22.37 47.26 7.99
N ASN A 46 -21.11 46.89 8.23
CA ASN A 46 -19.92 47.51 7.62
C ASN A 46 -19.16 46.56 6.68
N ASN A 47 -19.83 45.53 6.15
CA ASN A 47 -19.20 44.63 5.19
C ASN A 47 -18.78 45.35 3.91
N VAL A 48 -17.77 44.80 3.23
CA VAL A 48 -17.47 45.17 1.86
C VAL A 48 -18.68 44.96 0.95
N THR A 49 -18.87 45.88 0.02
CA THR A 49 -20.06 45.95 -0.85
C THR A 49 -19.67 45.87 -2.33
N GLU A 50 -20.65 45.69 -3.21
CA GLU A 50 -20.44 45.69 -4.66
C GLU A 50 -19.85 47.03 -5.16
N ASP A 51 -20.10 48.13 -4.44
CA ASP A 51 -19.58 49.49 -4.72
C ASP A 51 -18.08 49.63 -4.42
N ASP A 52 -17.48 48.68 -3.68
CA ASP A 52 -16.06 48.69 -3.35
C ASP A 52 -15.14 48.12 -4.45
N PHE A 53 -15.65 48.03 -5.68
CA PHE A 53 -14.94 47.47 -6.83
C PHE A 53 -13.59 48.14 -7.09
N GLU A 54 -13.57 49.48 -7.08
CA GLU A 54 -12.36 50.26 -7.32
C GLU A 54 -11.28 50.00 -6.25
N TRP A 55 -11.72 49.86 -5.00
CA TRP A 55 -10.83 49.55 -3.88
C TRP A 55 -10.19 48.16 -4.03
N ILE A 56 -10.96 47.12 -4.36
CA ILE A 56 -10.40 45.77 -4.51
C ILE A 56 -9.54 45.66 -5.78
N ARG A 57 -9.89 46.37 -6.86
CA ARG A 57 -9.12 46.38 -8.10
C ARG A 57 -7.73 46.96 -7.87
N ASP A 58 -7.66 48.14 -7.25
CA ASP A 58 -6.39 48.78 -6.89
C ASP A 58 -5.55 47.89 -5.94
N LYS A 59 -6.20 47.30 -4.94
CA LYS A 59 -5.55 46.40 -3.98
C LYS A 59 -4.91 45.18 -4.67
N VAL A 60 -5.63 44.51 -5.57
CA VAL A 60 -5.12 43.31 -6.29
C VAL A 60 -3.99 43.66 -7.25
N THR A 61 -4.03 44.83 -7.90
CA THR A 61 -2.98 45.28 -8.80
C THR A 61 -1.68 45.58 -8.03
N ASN A 62 -1.79 46.32 -6.92
CA ASN A 62 -0.63 46.85 -6.22
C ASN A 62 -0.04 45.85 -5.20
N GLU A 63 -0.88 45.07 -4.51
CA GLU A 63 -0.44 44.18 -3.44
C GLU A 63 -0.11 42.76 -3.94
N THR A 64 0.32 41.90 -3.01
CA THR A 64 0.53 40.46 -3.20
C THR A 64 -0.17 39.71 -2.08
N CYS A 65 -0.23 38.39 -2.17
CA CYS A 65 -0.75 37.58 -1.06
C CYS A 65 0.06 37.84 0.23
N HIS A 66 -0.62 38.18 1.32
CA HIS A 66 0.03 38.53 2.59
C HIS A 66 0.80 37.35 3.22
N LEU A 67 0.38 36.10 2.92
CA LEU A 67 1.00 34.88 3.42
C LEU A 67 2.17 34.42 2.55
N CYS A 68 1.95 34.28 1.23
CA CYS A 68 2.94 33.67 0.34
C CYS A 68 3.73 34.67 -0.51
N HIS A 69 3.37 35.95 -0.53
CA HIS A 69 3.99 37.01 -1.33
C HIS A 69 3.89 36.85 -2.86
N ASN A 70 3.15 35.86 -3.36
CA ASN A 70 2.91 35.71 -4.80
C ASN A 70 1.90 36.74 -5.31
N LYS A 71 2.07 37.16 -6.56
CA LYS A 71 1.04 37.85 -7.34
C LYS A 71 -0.13 36.93 -7.65
N PHE A 72 -1.28 37.53 -7.93
CA PHE A 72 -2.52 36.82 -8.24
C PHE A 72 -2.59 36.47 -9.72
N THR A 73 -3.00 35.24 -10.01
CA THR A 73 -3.14 34.70 -11.37
C THR A 73 -4.50 34.04 -11.53
N LYS A 74 -4.85 33.64 -12.76
CA LYS A 74 -6.10 32.89 -13.01
C LYS A 74 -6.21 31.59 -12.19
N GLU A 75 -5.09 30.94 -11.92
CA GLU A 75 -4.96 29.75 -11.05
C GLU A 75 -4.92 30.14 -9.56
N ASN A 76 -4.20 31.22 -9.22
CA ASN A 76 -3.99 31.70 -7.86
C ASN A 76 -4.87 32.93 -7.56
N LYS A 77 -6.19 32.73 -7.53
CA LYS A 77 -7.17 33.83 -7.42
C LYS A 77 -7.10 34.54 -6.05
N PRO A 78 -7.31 35.87 -6.01
CA PRO A 78 -7.34 36.62 -4.75
C PRO A 78 -8.60 36.31 -3.94
N THR A 79 -8.51 36.52 -2.64
CA THR A 79 -9.63 36.51 -1.69
C THR A 79 -9.29 37.43 -0.51
N LEU A 80 -10.31 37.85 0.22
CA LEU A 80 -10.13 38.55 1.48
C LEU A 80 -10.03 37.51 2.61
N ASP A 81 -8.98 37.61 3.41
CA ASP A 81 -8.81 36.88 4.66
C ASP A 81 -9.04 37.84 5.82
N ARG A 82 -9.75 37.37 6.84
CA ARG A 82 -10.03 38.17 8.02
C ARG A 82 -8.83 38.13 8.96
N ILE A 83 -8.48 39.30 9.48
CA ILE A 83 -7.46 39.44 10.53
C ILE A 83 -8.02 38.85 11.83
N ASP A 84 -9.23 39.26 12.20
CA ASP A 84 -9.99 38.68 13.30
C ASP A 84 -11.24 37.95 12.76
N ASN A 85 -11.31 36.64 13.01
CA ASN A 85 -12.40 35.78 12.55
C ASN A 85 -13.73 36.01 13.29
N SER A 86 -13.74 36.75 14.40
CA SER A 86 -14.94 37.18 15.10
C SER A 86 -15.60 38.41 14.46
N ILE A 87 -14.84 39.19 13.70
CA ILE A 87 -15.29 40.39 13.00
C ILE A 87 -15.63 40.03 11.55
N SER A 88 -16.60 40.70 10.96
CA SER A 88 -17.04 40.47 9.58
C SER A 88 -16.04 41.03 8.54
N HIS A 89 -16.32 40.82 7.24
CA HIS A 89 -15.44 41.24 6.15
C HIS A 89 -15.50 42.75 5.90
N THR A 90 -14.91 43.54 6.78
CA THR A 90 -14.75 45.00 6.61
C THR A 90 -13.42 45.35 5.95
N LYS A 91 -13.31 46.54 5.34
CA LYS A 91 -12.06 46.99 4.70
C LYS A 91 -10.86 47.02 5.66
N GLN A 92 -11.10 47.27 6.95
CA GLN A 92 -10.08 47.35 7.99
C GLN A 92 -9.74 45.97 8.59
N ASN A 93 -10.66 45.00 8.53
CA ASN A 93 -10.46 43.66 9.06
C ASN A 93 -10.00 42.64 8.01
N CYS A 94 -9.74 43.08 6.77
CA CYS A 94 -9.40 42.17 5.67
C CYS A 94 -8.03 42.44 5.05
N GLN A 95 -7.27 41.36 4.87
CA GLN A 95 -6.01 41.33 4.11
C GLN A 95 -6.17 40.51 2.84
N LEU A 96 -5.38 40.87 1.82
CA LEU A 96 -5.42 40.16 0.55
C LEU A 96 -4.61 38.88 0.64
N THR A 97 -5.24 37.74 0.38
CA THR A 97 -4.58 36.44 0.34
C THR A 97 -4.99 35.70 -0.92
N CYS A 98 -4.25 34.64 -1.29
CA CYS A 98 -4.71 33.77 -2.37
C CYS A 98 -5.59 32.65 -1.80
N GLN A 99 -6.48 32.11 -2.64
CA GLN A 99 -7.43 31.08 -2.23
C GLN A 99 -6.78 29.87 -1.55
N ILE A 100 -5.63 29.42 -2.06
CA ILE A 100 -4.89 28.29 -1.48
C ILE A 100 -4.40 28.64 -0.07
N CYS A 101 -3.76 29.80 0.10
CA CYS A 101 -3.24 30.21 1.40
C CYS A 101 -4.36 30.45 2.41
N ASN A 102 -5.49 31.01 1.98
CA ASN A 102 -6.67 31.19 2.85
C ASN A 102 -7.21 29.85 3.34
N THR A 103 -7.27 28.86 2.44
CA THR A 103 -7.75 27.50 2.76
C THR A 103 -6.80 26.80 3.74
N VAL A 104 -5.48 26.93 3.53
CA VAL A 104 -4.46 26.33 4.40
C VAL A 104 -4.43 26.97 5.78
N LYS A 105 -4.55 28.31 5.85
CA LYS A 105 -4.63 29.06 7.10
C LYS A 105 -5.90 28.71 7.85
N ALA A 106 -7.07 28.76 7.21
CA ALA A 106 -8.35 28.57 7.86
C ALA A 106 -8.48 29.44 9.14
N ASP A 107 -8.70 28.83 10.30
CA ASP A 107 -8.75 29.46 11.62
C ASP A 107 -7.41 29.42 12.39
N LYS A 108 -6.34 28.93 11.77
CA LYS A 108 -5.01 28.82 12.37
C LYS A 108 -4.34 30.20 12.48
N ASP A 109 -3.39 30.28 13.42
CA ASP A 109 -2.58 31.46 13.66
C ASP A 109 -1.87 31.97 12.39
N ASN A 110 -1.89 33.29 12.21
CA ASN A 110 -1.41 33.94 10.99
C ASN A 110 0.11 33.79 10.82
N ASP A 111 0.87 34.01 11.89
CA ASP A 111 2.34 33.97 11.86
C ASP A 111 2.85 32.55 11.67
N ILE A 112 2.22 31.57 12.33
CA ILE A 112 2.52 30.14 12.16
C ILE A 112 2.21 29.70 10.72
N SER A 113 1.09 30.14 10.16
CA SER A 113 0.69 29.79 8.79
C SER A 113 1.64 30.39 7.76
N LYS A 114 1.99 31.67 7.93
CA LYS A 114 2.98 32.37 7.10
C LYS A 114 4.34 31.66 7.15
N LEU A 115 4.83 31.34 8.35
CA LEU A 115 6.10 30.63 8.54
C LEU A 115 6.12 29.29 7.81
N LYS A 116 5.06 28.48 7.95
CA LYS A 116 4.96 27.17 7.27
C LYS A 116 4.97 27.30 5.76
N ILE A 117 4.17 28.22 5.22
CA ILE A 117 4.06 28.45 3.77
C ILE A 117 5.40 28.92 3.20
N GLN A 118 6.07 29.87 3.86
CA GLN A 118 7.36 30.39 3.42
C GLN A 118 8.48 29.35 3.55
N LEU A 119 8.51 28.55 4.62
CA LEU A 119 9.45 27.44 4.75
C LEU A 119 9.26 26.40 3.65
N MET A 120 8.01 26.05 3.32
CA MET A 120 7.70 25.15 2.22
C MET A 120 8.22 25.73 0.89
N LYS A 121 7.94 26.99 0.60
CA LYS A 121 8.43 27.65 -0.63
C LYS A 121 9.95 27.71 -0.69
N TYR A 122 10.61 28.07 0.41
CA TYR A 122 12.08 28.09 0.51
C TYR A 122 12.67 26.70 0.25
N ALA A 123 12.09 25.66 0.85
CA ALA A 123 12.54 24.31 0.63
C ALA A 123 12.33 23.83 -0.81
N ILE A 124 11.24 24.24 -1.50
CA ILE A 124 11.06 23.99 -2.94
C ILE A 124 12.13 24.72 -3.75
N HIS A 125 12.35 26.01 -3.47
CA HIS A 125 13.30 26.87 -4.18
C HIS A 125 14.74 26.35 -4.07
N GLU A 126 15.15 25.91 -2.88
CA GLU A 126 16.50 25.38 -2.61
C GLU A 126 16.62 23.86 -2.86
N HIS A 127 15.58 23.22 -3.41
CA HIS A 127 15.52 21.78 -3.66
C HIS A 127 15.79 20.91 -2.41
N LEU A 128 15.36 21.38 -1.24
CA LEU A 128 15.51 20.69 0.03
C LEU A 128 14.46 19.59 0.19
N PRO A 129 14.81 18.44 0.80
CA PRO A 129 13.85 17.38 1.07
C PRO A 129 12.80 17.85 2.09
N MET A 130 11.52 17.75 1.73
CA MET A 130 10.39 18.03 2.63
C MET A 130 9.31 16.96 2.55
N THR A 131 8.55 16.81 3.62
CA THR A 131 7.30 16.05 3.62
C THR A 131 6.20 16.92 3.00
N ILE A 132 5.69 16.53 1.83
CA ILE A 132 4.57 17.24 1.18
C ILE A 132 3.30 16.93 1.96
N ASN A 133 2.91 17.83 2.87
CA ASN A 133 1.60 17.78 3.52
C ASN A 133 0.59 18.59 2.69
N ASN A 134 0.24 18.12 1.49
CA ASN A 134 -0.96 18.61 0.83
C ASN A 134 -2.15 17.92 1.50
N GLU A 135 -2.74 18.56 2.51
CA GLU A 135 -3.93 18.07 3.26
C GLU A 135 -5.17 17.88 2.36
N SER A 136 -5.08 18.20 1.06
CA SER A 136 -6.20 18.29 0.10
C SER A 136 -6.29 17.17 -0.94
N ALA A 137 -5.38 16.20 -0.99
CA ALA A 137 -5.42 15.11 -1.96
C ALA A 137 -5.75 13.76 -1.30
N GLY A 138 -6.72 13.01 -1.85
CA GLY A 138 -7.10 11.68 -1.37
C GLY A 138 -7.88 11.68 -0.05
N GLY A 139 -8.52 12.79 0.31
CA GLY A 139 -9.31 12.92 1.54
C GLY A 139 -10.60 12.10 1.51
N VAL A 140 -11.12 11.77 2.70
CA VAL A 140 -12.47 11.20 2.85
C VAL A 140 -13.48 12.31 2.62
N THR A 141 -14.30 12.19 1.58
CA THR A 141 -15.35 13.17 1.25
C THR A 141 -16.64 12.89 1.98
N ASN A 142 -16.93 11.61 2.22
CA ASN A 142 -18.14 11.19 2.91
C ASN A 142 -17.93 9.83 3.58
N TYR A 143 -18.66 9.58 4.65
CA TYR A 143 -18.72 8.28 5.29
C TYR A 143 -20.09 8.07 5.90
N PHE A 144 -20.66 6.88 5.71
CA PHE A 144 -21.84 6.49 6.46
C PHE A 144 -21.88 5.00 6.74
N LYS A 145 -22.41 4.68 7.92
CA LYS A 145 -22.74 3.31 8.31
C LYS A 145 -24.14 2.96 7.83
N CYS A 146 -24.30 1.74 7.31
CA CYS A 146 -25.56 1.26 6.76
C CYS A 146 -26.39 0.55 7.84
N THR A 147 -27.21 1.31 8.58
CA THR A 147 -28.06 0.79 9.67
C THR A 147 -29.50 0.48 9.24
N SER A 148 -29.92 0.95 8.07
CA SER A 148 -31.27 0.77 7.52
C SER A 148 -31.24 0.30 6.07
N ASN A 149 -32.33 -0.29 5.58
CA ASN A 149 -32.46 -0.68 4.18
C ASN A 149 -32.28 0.51 3.22
N CYS A 150 -32.75 1.71 3.59
CA CYS A 150 -32.53 2.92 2.80
C CYS A 150 -31.04 3.27 2.69
N SER A 151 -30.29 3.24 3.80
CA SER A 151 -28.84 3.48 3.76
C SER A 151 -28.07 2.41 2.98
N LYS A 152 -28.49 1.13 3.07
CA LYS A 152 -27.92 0.04 2.27
C LYS A 152 -28.20 0.24 0.78
N GLN A 153 -29.41 0.66 0.41
CA GLN A 153 -29.75 0.96 -0.98
C GLN A 153 -28.92 2.13 -1.50
N LYS A 154 -28.80 3.22 -0.74
CA LYS A 154 -27.93 4.35 -1.10
C LYS A 154 -26.47 3.91 -1.34
N ALA A 155 -25.94 3.01 -0.52
CA ALA A 155 -24.60 2.46 -0.74
C ALA A 155 -24.53 1.60 -2.02
N ARG A 156 -25.54 0.78 -2.30
CA ARG A 156 -25.65 0.01 -3.55
C ARG A 156 -25.71 0.92 -4.77
N ASP A 157 -26.47 2.01 -4.73
CA ASP A 157 -26.58 2.98 -5.83
C ASP A 157 -25.23 3.65 -6.12
N ILE A 158 -24.44 3.95 -5.08
CA ILE A 158 -23.08 4.46 -5.24
C ILE A 158 -22.17 3.40 -5.88
N ILE A 159 -22.24 2.16 -5.39
CA ILE A 159 -21.40 1.05 -5.89
C ILE A 159 -21.74 0.76 -7.35
N MET A 160 -23.02 0.76 -7.72
CA MET A 160 -23.51 0.35 -9.04
C MET A 160 -23.81 1.53 -9.97
N SER A 161 -23.34 2.74 -9.64
CA SER A 161 -23.58 3.95 -10.43
C SER A 161 -23.17 3.77 -11.90
N ASP A 162 -23.92 4.37 -12.82
CA ASP A 162 -23.56 4.39 -14.24
C ASP A 162 -22.29 5.23 -14.50
N ASP A 163 -21.96 6.14 -13.58
CA ASP A 163 -20.71 6.92 -13.62
C ASP A 163 -19.47 6.09 -13.21
N ARG A 164 -19.61 4.78 -12.96
CA ARG A 164 -18.48 3.86 -12.78
C ARG A 164 -17.46 4.04 -13.91
N PHE A 165 -16.18 4.03 -13.56
CA PHE A 165 -15.05 4.23 -14.48
C PHE A 165 -14.94 5.61 -15.16
N HIS A 166 -15.87 6.54 -14.90
CA HIS A 166 -15.78 7.91 -15.38
C HIS A 166 -15.24 8.85 -14.31
N ASP A 167 -14.83 10.05 -14.70
CA ASP A 167 -14.32 11.08 -13.77
C ASP A 167 -15.32 11.42 -12.67
N LYS A 168 -16.62 11.40 -13.00
CA LYS A 168 -17.74 11.65 -12.08
C LYS A 168 -18.02 10.50 -11.09
N GLY A 169 -17.50 9.30 -11.34
CA GLY A 169 -17.72 8.13 -10.48
C GLY A 169 -17.08 8.28 -9.10
N TYR A 170 -17.62 7.59 -8.10
CA TYR A 170 -17.07 7.65 -6.74
C TYR A 170 -15.89 6.69 -6.56
N LEU A 171 -14.84 7.16 -5.88
CA LEU A 171 -13.82 6.29 -5.29
C LEU A 171 -14.27 5.93 -3.87
N PHE A 172 -14.24 4.65 -3.49
CA PHE A 172 -14.71 4.21 -2.17
C PHE A 172 -13.94 3.03 -1.57
N CYS A 173 -13.96 2.90 -0.24
CA CYS A 173 -13.82 1.60 0.45
C CYS A 173 -15.17 1.26 1.07
N VAL A 174 -15.65 0.07 0.78
CA VAL A 174 -16.91 -0.44 1.30
C VAL A 174 -16.66 -1.73 2.07
N LYS A 175 -17.33 -1.88 3.20
CA LYS A 175 -17.27 -3.07 4.03
C LYS A 175 -18.53 -3.91 3.81
N ILE A 176 -18.39 -5.07 3.17
CA ILE A 176 -19.51 -5.90 2.72
C ILE A 176 -19.39 -7.36 3.16
N LYS A 177 -20.52 -8.06 3.08
CA LYS A 177 -20.60 -9.50 2.89
C LYS A 177 -20.98 -9.79 1.45
N GLY A 178 -20.41 -10.83 0.86
CA GLY A 178 -20.75 -11.24 -0.50
C GLY A 178 -20.21 -12.61 -0.86
N HIS A 179 -20.73 -13.18 -1.93
CA HIS A 179 -20.32 -14.48 -2.46
C HIS A 179 -20.37 -14.48 -3.99
N ILE A 180 -19.48 -15.24 -4.62
CA ILE A 180 -19.58 -15.54 -6.05
C ILE A 180 -20.78 -16.46 -6.25
N ASP A 181 -21.59 -16.17 -7.28
CA ASP A 181 -22.72 -17.03 -7.67
C ASP A 181 -22.25 -18.50 -7.81
N GLU A 182 -23.01 -19.42 -7.22
CA GLU A 182 -22.69 -20.85 -7.19
C GLU A 182 -22.40 -21.42 -8.59
N LYS A 183 -23.10 -20.92 -9.62
CA LYS A 183 -22.91 -21.33 -11.02
C LYS A 183 -21.54 -20.98 -11.58
N CYS A 184 -20.87 -19.99 -10.97
CA CYS A 184 -19.59 -19.46 -11.40
C CYS A 184 -18.42 -20.00 -10.56
N ILE A 185 -18.65 -20.76 -9.49
CA ILE A 185 -17.59 -21.26 -8.59
C ILE A 185 -16.51 -22.02 -9.36
N ASN A 186 -16.92 -22.96 -10.23
CA ASN A 186 -15.97 -23.80 -10.97
C ASN A 186 -15.08 -22.99 -11.91
N SER A 187 -15.56 -21.86 -12.45
CA SER A 187 -14.77 -20.97 -13.31
C SER A 187 -13.67 -20.22 -12.55
N HIS A 188 -13.76 -20.14 -11.22
CA HIS A 188 -12.87 -19.35 -10.37
C HIS A 188 -12.10 -20.19 -9.34
N ILE A 189 -12.38 -21.49 -9.22
CA ILE A 189 -11.81 -22.33 -8.16
C ILE A 189 -10.29 -22.47 -8.24
N ASN A 190 -9.74 -22.47 -9.46
CA ASN A 190 -8.29 -22.55 -9.71
C ASN A 190 -7.54 -21.29 -9.25
N LEU A 191 -8.19 -20.13 -9.25
CA LEU A 191 -7.64 -18.89 -8.71
C LEU A 191 -8.71 -18.03 -8.05
N ALA A 192 -9.14 -18.44 -6.85
CA ALA A 192 -10.18 -17.74 -6.11
C ALA A 192 -9.84 -16.24 -5.94
N PRO A 193 -10.68 -15.30 -6.41
CA PRO A 193 -10.27 -13.91 -6.66
C PRO A 193 -10.32 -13.01 -5.41
N ILE A 194 -10.96 -13.45 -4.32
CA ILE A 194 -11.08 -12.64 -3.10
C ILE A 194 -9.88 -12.93 -2.18
N TRP A 195 -8.92 -12.02 -2.11
CA TRP A 195 -7.73 -12.19 -1.25
C TRP A 195 -7.87 -11.39 0.04
N ARG A 196 -8.36 -12.04 1.10
CA ARG A 196 -8.63 -11.41 2.39
C ARG A 196 -8.15 -12.28 3.56
N LYS A 197 -8.01 -11.63 4.71
CA LYS A 197 -7.73 -12.36 5.96
C LYS A 197 -8.99 -13.06 6.40
N LEU A 198 -8.91 -14.36 6.58
CA LEU A 198 -9.96 -15.17 7.18
C LEU A 198 -9.51 -15.66 8.55
N THR A 199 -10.41 -15.59 9.52
CA THR A 199 -10.25 -16.26 10.81
C THR A 199 -11.02 -17.57 10.78
N TYR A 200 -10.32 -18.67 11.03
CA TYR A 200 -10.88 -20.04 10.97
C TYR A 200 -10.14 -20.96 11.95
N ASN A 201 -10.79 -22.07 12.31
CA ASN A 201 -10.20 -23.09 13.18
C ASN A 201 -9.31 -24.05 12.37
N ASN A 202 -8.21 -24.52 12.96
CA ASN A 202 -7.36 -25.55 12.36
C ASN A 202 -7.87 -26.96 12.69
N SER A 203 -9.14 -27.22 12.40
CA SER A 203 -9.80 -28.51 12.64
C SER A 203 -9.85 -29.36 11.37
N VAL A 204 -10.15 -30.64 11.50
CA VAL A 204 -10.26 -31.59 10.36
C VAL A 204 -11.23 -31.07 9.32
N GLU A 205 -12.38 -30.53 9.74
CA GLU A 205 -13.44 -30.04 8.85
C GLU A 205 -12.98 -28.86 8.01
N GLN A 206 -12.02 -28.06 8.50
CA GLN A 206 -11.62 -26.84 7.83
C GLN A 206 -10.38 -27.01 6.95
N ILE A 207 -9.36 -27.73 7.42
CA ILE A 207 -8.07 -27.86 6.70
C ILE A 207 -7.86 -29.24 6.06
N GLY A 208 -8.79 -30.17 6.27
CA GLY A 208 -8.70 -31.55 5.79
C GLY A 208 -7.94 -32.47 6.73
N GLU A 209 -8.29 -33.76 6.68
CA GLU A 209 -7.70 -34.81 7.51
C GLU A 209 -6.18 -34.94 7.28
N PHE A 210 -5.74 -34.88 6.02
CA PHE A 210 -4.33 -34.98 5.66
C PHE A 210 -3.49 -33.94 6.39
N MET A 211 -3.86 -32.65 6.26
CA MET A 211 -3.11 -31.55 6.88
C MET A 211 -3.27 -31.53 8.40
N TYR A 212 -4.43 -31.90 8.92
CA TYR A 212 -4.66 -32.02 10.35
C TYR A 212 -3.72 -33.08 10.98
N ASN A 213 -3.66 -34.27 10.40
CA ASN A 213 -2.80 -35.36 10.86
C ASN A 213 -1.31 -34.99 10.75
N LYS A 214 -0.90 -34.33 9.65
CA LYS A 214 0.47 -33.83 9.48
C LYS A 214 0.86 -32.79 10.53
N LYS A 215 -0.04 -31.86 10.86
CA LYS A 215 0.22 -30.90 11.96
C LYS A 215 0.35 -31.60 13.30
N LYS A 216 -0.53 -32.56 13.59
CA LYS A 216 -0.55 -33.30 14.84
C LYS A 216 0.73 -34.14 15.01
N SER A 217 1.16 -34.86 13.97
CA SER A 217 2.41 -35.66 14.01
C SER A 217 3.66 -34.80 14.22
N GLN A 218 3.65 -33.55 13.74
CA GLN A 218 4.72 -32.58 13.92
C GLN A 218 4.64 -31.80 15.26
N GLY A 219 3.70 -32.12 16.15
CA GLY A 219 3.52 -31.42 17.43
C GLY A 219 3.03 -29.97 17.30
N LEU A 220 2.47 -29.59 16.15
CA LEU A 220 1.93 -28.26 15.90
C LEU A 220 0.50 -28.14 16.45
N THR A 221 0.13 -26.95 16.88
CA THR A 221 -1.22 -26.70 17.42
C THR A 221 -2.30 -26.90 16.36
N VAL A 222 -3.21 -27.82 16.64
CA VAL A 222 -4.49 -28.05 15.96
C VAL A 222 -5.64 -27.48 16.80
N ASP A 223 -6.84 -27.38 16.22
CA ASP A 223 -8.07 -26.90 16.91
C ASP A 223 -7.93 -25.52 17.57
N LYS A 224 -7.04 -24.70 17.01
CA LYS A 224 -6.84 -23.31 17.40
C LYS A 224 -7.26 -22.38 16.28
N SER A 225 -8.02 -21.36 16.63
CA SER A 225 -8.36 -20.26 15.73
C SER A 225 -7.11 -19.53 15.27
N THR A 226 -7.01 -19.31 13.96
CA THR A 226 -5.93 -18.52 13.35
C THR A 226 -6.46 -17.58 12.29
N THR A 227 -5.83 -16.42 12.16
CA THR A 227 -6.15 -15.44 11.11
C THR A 227 -5.06 -15.45 10.05
N LYS A 228 -5.39 -15.82 8.80
CA LYS A 228 -4.43 -15.87 7.69
C LYS A 228 -5.00 -15.19 6.44
N LEU A 229 -4.13 -14.53 5.68
CA LEU A 229 -4.44 -14.09 4.32
C LEU A 229 -4.51 -15.32 3.42
N THR A 230 -5.66 -15.52 2.79
CA THR A 230 -5.96 -16.64 1.90
C THR A 230 -6.79 -16.15 0.69
N SER A 231 -7.02 -17.06 -0.26
CA SER A 231 -7.83 -16.85 -1.45
C SER A 231 -9.21 -17.49 -1.26
N LEU A 232 -10.26 -16.72 -1.54
CA LEU A 232 -11.65 -17.04 -1.19
C LEU A 232 -12.59 -16.84 -2.38
N LEU A 233 -13.72 -17.54 -2.34
CA LEU A 233 -14.84 -17.39 -3.28
C LEU A 233 -16.02 -16.61 -2.67
N SER A 234 -15.96 -16.30 -1.38
CA SER A 234 -16.91 -15.46 -0.67
C SER A 234 -16.24 -14.76 0.50
N THR A 235 -16.95 -13.86 1.17
CA THR A 235 -16.50 -13.26 2.42
C THR A 235 -16.73 -14.15 3.64
N HIS A 236 -17.14 -15.41 3.46
CA HIS A 236 -17.36 -16.38 4.54
C HIS A 236 -18.31 -15.87 5.63
N ASN A 237 -19.36 -15.14 5.22
CA ASN A 237 -20.32 -14.48 6.11
C ASN A 237 -19.67 -13.50 7.12
N GLN A 238 -18.44 -13.05 6.84
CA GLN A 238 -17.73 -12.00 7.58
C GLN A 238 -17.72 -10.70 6.77
N PHE A 239 -17.76 -9.57 7.46
CA PHE A 239 -17.63 -8.27 6.80
C PHE A 239 -16.18 -7.96 6.45
N MET A 240 -15.88 -7.73 5.18
CA MET A 240 -14.54 -7.43 4.65
C MET A 240 -14.55 -6.10 3.87
N CYS A 241 -13.47 -5.30 3.92
CA CYS A 241 -13.36 -4.06 3.11
C CYS A 241 -12.84 -4.38 1.71
N PHE A 242 -13.40 -3.69 0.72
CA PHE A 242 -13.01 -3.69 -0.67
C PHE A 242 -12.97 -2.27 -1.18
N THR A 243 -11.95 -1.95 -1.97
CA THR A 243 -11.94 -0.71 -2.75
C THR A 243 -12.78 -0.85 -4.01
N SER A 244 -13.15 0.29 -4.59
CA SER A 244 -14.04 0.39 -5.74
C SER A 244 -13.63 -0.50 -6.92
N TYR A 245 -12.39 -0.39 -7.42
CA TYR A 245 -11.94 -1.13 -8.61
C TYR A 245 -11.90 -2.65 -8.40
N GLU A 246 -11.41 -3.12 -7.24
CA GLU A 246 -11.43 -4.55 -6.92
C GLU A 246 -12.87 -5.06 -6.81
N LEU A 247 -13.76 -4.32 -6.13
CA LEU A 247 -15.14 -4.74 -5.98
C LEU A 247 -15.89 -4.77 -7.32
N TRP A 248 -15.74 -3.74 -8.16
CA TRP A 248 -16.37 -3.71 -9.47
C TRP A 248 -15.91 -4.86 -10.34
N PHE A 249 -14.60 -5.19 -10.32
CA PHE A 249 -14.09 -6.36 -11.01
C PHE A 249 -14.77 -7.64 -10.52
N LEU A 250 -14.88 -7.83 -9.21
CA LEU A 250 -15.52 -9.03 -8.64
C LEU A 250 -17.01 -9.12 -9.04
N ILE A 251 -17.73 -8.00 -9.08
CA ILE A 251 -19.14 -7.96 -9.49
C ILE A 251 -19.26 -8.27 -10.98
N ASP A 252 -18.54 -7.54 -11.82
CA ASP A 252 -18.75 -7.55 -13.27
C ASP A 252 -18.16 -8.80 -13.94
N TYR A 253 -17.02 -9.31 -13.45
CA TYR A 253 -16.32 -10.47 -14.04
C TYR A 253 -16.49 -11.75 -13.25
N CYS A 254 -16.53 -11.67 -11.91
CA CYS A 254 -16.63 -12.86 -11.07
C CYS A 254 -18.05 -13.15 -10.57
N ASN A 255 -19.06 -12.38 -11.03
CA ASN A 255 -20.45 -12.53 -10.63
C ASN A 255 -20.63 -12.50 -9.10
N LEU A 256 -19.91 -11.61 -8.42
CA LEU A 256 -20.05 -11.42 -6.98
C LEU A 256 -21.41 -10.80 -6.66
N ILE A 257 -22.16 -11.47 -5.79
CA ILE A 257 -23.40 -11.00 -5.20
C ILE A 257 -23.10 -10.33 -3.85
N ILE A 258 -23.60 -9.10 -3.66
CA ILE A 258 -23.48 -8.37 -2.39
C ILE A 258 -24.65 -8.74 -1.47
N ASP A 259 -24.38 -9.59 -0.50
CA ASP A 259 -25.33 -10.04 0.51
C ASP A 259 -25.72 -8.90 1.47
N ASP A 260 -24.71 -8.20 1.99
CA ASP A 260 -24.93 -7.15 2.97
C ASP A 260 -23.83 -6.07 2.94
N ILE A 261 -24.18 -4.86 3.38
CA ILE A 261 -23.27 -3.70 3.45
C ILE A 261 -23.28 -3.15 4.88
N ASP A 262 -22.11 -3.07 5.52
CA ASP A 262 -21.92 -2.49 6.85
C ASP A 262 -21.68 -0.98 6.77
N SER A 263 -20.78 -0.54 5.90
CA SER A 263 -20.42 0.87 5.76
C SER A 263 -19.71 1.17 4.45
N ILE A 264 -19.72 2.43 4.06
CA ILE A 264 -18.99 2.94 2.89
C ILE A 264 -18.33 4.27 3.23
N ALA A 265 -17.07 4.44 2.80
CA ALA A 265 -16.32 5.68 2.82
C ALA A 265 -16.01 6.09 1.38
N LEU A 266 -16.28 7.34 1.04
CA LEU A 266 -16.01 7.95 -0.27
C LEU A 266 -14.75 8.81 -0.18
N PHE A 267 -14.00 8.85 -1.28
CA PHE A 267 -12.71 9.52 -1.35
C PHE A 267 -12.61 10.39 -2.61
N ASP A 268 -11.82 11.46 -2.51
CA ASP A 268 -11.40 12.24 -3.68
C ASP A 268 -10.37 11.47 -4.51
N LYS A 269 -10.49 11.56 -5.83
CA LYS A 269 -9.50 11.03 -6.77
C LYS A 269 -8.37 12.02 -6.95
N HIS A 270 -7.15 11.53 -7.13
CA HIS A 270 -6.00 12.36 -7.49
C HIS A 270 -4.90 11.54 -8.17
N LEU A 271 -3.99 12.24 -8.84
CA LEU A 271 -2.79 11.68 -9.50
C LEU A 271 -1.50 12.23 -8.89
N SER A 272 -1.54 12.69 -7.63
CA SER A 272 -0.43 13.42 -7.01
C SER A 272 0.88 12.63 -6.93
N PHE A 273 0.81 11.29 -6.93
CA PHE A 273 1.99 10.42 -6.92
C PHE A 273 2.48 10.00 -8.31
N GLU A 274 1.74 10.31 -9.38
CA GLU A 274 2.06 9.87 -10.74
C GLU A 274 3.43 10.40 -11.18
N SER A 275 3.66 11.71 -11.08
CA SER A 275 4.95 12.32 -11.45
C SER A 275 6.12 11.71 -10.67
N PHE A 276 5.93 11.44 -9.37
CA PHE A 276 6.94 10.78 -8.55
C PHE A 276 7.21 9.35 -9.03
N ALA A 277 6.17 8.54 -9.22
CA ALA A 277 6.28 7.15 -9.63
C ALA A 277 6.94 7.02 -11.01
N CYS A 278 6.48 7.81 -11.99
CA CYS A 278 7.03 7.87 -13.34
C CYS A 278 8.48 8.33 -13.34
N THR A 279 8.81 9.38 -12.59
CA THR A 279 10.19 9.90 -12.51
C THR A 279 11.15 8.89 -11.88
N MET A 280 10.76 8.26 -10.77
CA MET A 280 11.61 7.28 -10.09
C MET A 280 11.74 5.99 -10.91
N MET A 281 10.70 5.58 -11.63
CA MET A 281 10.78 4.46 -12.55
C MET A 281 11.70 4.76 -13.74
N SER A 282 11.57 5.93 -14.37
CA SER A 282 12.46 6.36 -15.46
C SER A 282 13.92 6.35 -15.00
N LYS A 283 14.22 6.94 -13.83
CA LYS A 283 15.58 6.92 -13.27
C LYS A 283 16.09 5.50 -13.00
N ARG A 284 15.22 4.57 -12.60
CA ARG A 284 15.56 3.16 -12.44
C ARG A 284 15.88 2.51 -13.79
N GLN A 285 15.07 2.77 -14.82
CA GLN A 285 15.28 2.25 -16.17
C GLN A 285 16.58 2.79 -16.79
N ASP A 286 16.90 4.07 -16.57
CA ASP A 286 18.16 4.68 -16.99
C ASP A 286 19.35 3.99 -16.30
N ALA A 287 19.25 3.76 -14.99
CA ALA A 287 20.28 3.05 -14.24
C ALA A 287 20.49 1.61 -14.73
N ILE A 288 19.43 0.90 -15.08
CA ILE A 288 19.51 -0.45 -15.68
C ILE A 288 20.21 -0.38 -17.05
N SER A 289 19.84 0.59 -17.88
CA SER A 289 20.45 0.80 -19.21
C SER A 289 21.94 1.13 -19.12
N GLN A 290 22.37 1.71 -18.00
CA GLN A 290 23.78 2.00 -17.69
C GLN A 290 24.48 0.84 -16.96
N HIS A 291 23.84 -0.32 -16.81
CA HIS A 291 24.34 -1.47 -16.03
C HIS A 291 24.75 -1.10 -14.59
N ASN A 292 23.99 -0.19 -13.96
CA ASN A 292 24.22 0.28 -12.59
C ASN A 292 23.20 -0.32 -11.61
N ASP A 293 23.48 -1.54 -11.15
CA ASP A 293 22.61 -2.30 -10.25
C ASP A 293 22.36 -1.58 -8.92
N THR A 294 23.37 -0.90 -8.37
CA THR A 294 23.25 -0.17 -7.11
C THR A 294 22.24 0.98 -7.21
N LYS A 295 22.31 1.79 -8.27
CA LYS A 295 21.34 2.87 -8.51
C LYS A 295 19.95 2.32 -8.83
N SER A 296 19.86 1.25 -9.61
CA SER A 296 18.60 0.57 -9.89
C SER A 296 17.91 0.10 -8.60
N LEU A 297 18.68 -0.52 -7.69
CA LEU A 297 18.20 -0.97 -6.40
C LEU A 297 17.80 0.21 -5.50
N TYR A 298 18.57 1.29 -5.50
CA TYR A 298 18.25 2.51 -4.77
C TYR A 298 16.91 3.11 -5.18
N TYR A 299 16.66 3.29 -6.49
CA TYR A 299 15.38 3.82 -6.98
C TYR A 299 14.21 2.85 -6.73
N LYS A 300 14.43 1.53 -6.85
CA LYS A 300 13.45 0.52 -6.44
C LYS A 300 13.09 0.67 -4.96
N GLN A 301 14.09 0.89 -4.10
CA GLN A 301 13.88 1.02 -2.67
C GLN A 301 13.14 2.31 -2.31
N ILE A 302 13.41 3.42 -3.00
CA ILE A 302 12.65 4.67 -2.84
C ILE A 302 11.15 4.43 -3.13
N LEU A 303 10.83 3.83 -4.29
CA LEU A 303 9.45 3.52 -4.68
C LEU A 303 8.74 2.66 -3.62
N ASN A 304 9.38 1.55 -3.22
CA ASN A 304 8.78 0.61 -2.27
C ASN A 304 8.65 1.21 -0.86
N SER A 305 9.60 2.06 -0.45
CA SER A 305 9.61 2.66 0.89
C SER A 305 8.60 3.79 1.02
N ALA A 306 8.28 4.51 -0.08
CA ALA A 306 7.21 5.50 -0.07
C ALA A 306 5.88 4.86 0.35
N PHE A 307 5.48 3.77 -0.31
CA PHE A 307 4.30 3.00 0.09
C PHE A 307 4.41 2.40 1.51
N GLY A 308 5.54 1.75 1.81
CA GLY A 308 5.74 1.08 3.10
C GLY A 308 5.73 2.05 4.29
N GLY A 309 6.19 3.28 4.07
CA GLY A 309 6.09 4.38 5.01
C GLY A 309 4.64 4.67 5.36
N GLU A 310 3.76 4.86 4.37
CA GLU A 310 2.37 5.25 4.61
C GLU A 310 1.55 4.17 5.33
N GLY A 311 1.76 2.89 5.01
CA GLY A 311 1.05 1.77 5.63
C GLY A 311 1.55 1.35 7.02
N GLN A 312 2.52 2.04 7.62
CA GLN A 312 3.17 1.60 8.85
C GLN A 312 2.29 1.81 10.10
N ASN A 313 2.05 0.73 10.84
CA ASN A 313 1.38 0.81 12.14
C ASN A 313 2.36 1.17 13.26
N ASN A 314 2.49 2.47 13.52
CA ASN A 314 3.38 3.01 14.55
C ASN A 314 3.05 2.55 15.98
N ALA A 315 1.81 2.08 16.24
CA ALA A 315 1.41 1.59 17.56
C ALA A 315 2.19 0.35 18.03
N LYS A 316 2.80 -0.39 17.08
CA LYS A 316 3.54 -1.62 17.37
C LYS A 316 5.03 -1.41 17.63
N PHE A 317 5.52 -0.18 17.53
CA PHE A 317 6.95 0.13 17.65
C PHE A 317 7.23 0.87 18.95
N ASP A 318 8.25 0.42 19.67
CA ASP A 318 8.79 1.17 20.80
C ASP A 318 9.56 2.39 20.28
N LYS A 319 9.45 3.51 21.00
CA LYS A 319 10.27 4.69 20.77
C LYS A 319 11.62 4.49 21.46
N ILE A 320 12.69 4.53 20.67
CA ILE A 320 14.06 4.45 21.17
C ILE A 320 14.65 5.86 21.17
N THR A 321 15.24 6.26 22.30
CA THR A 321 15.90 7.56 22.44
C THR A 321 17.27 7.40 23.09
N PHE A 322 18.22 8.23 22.67
CA PHE A 322 19.56 8.34 23.26
C PHE A 322 19.57 9.56 24.18
N ASN A 323 19.98 9.37 25.42
CA ASN A 323 19.80 10.35 26.50
C ASN A 323 21.06 10.38 27.37
N ASN A 324 21.37 11.52 27.98
CA ASN A 324 22.33 11.55 29.08
C ASN A 324 21.75 10.93 30.36
N ALA A 325 22.58 10.78 31.41
CA ALA A 325 22.18 10.18 32.68
C ALA A 325 20.92 10.82 33.27
N ARG A 326 20.86 12.16 33.32
CA ARG A 326 19.72 12.90 33.89
C ARG A 326 18.43 12.62 33.11
N GLN A 327 18.47 12.73 31.79
CA GLN A 327 17.31 12.49 30.93
C GLN A 327 16.85 11.03 31.00
N ALA A 328 17.78 10.08 31.10
CA ALA A 328 17.45 8.67 31.26
C ALA A 328 16.70 8.40 32.57
N SER A 329 17.20 8.93 33.69
CA SER A 329 16.53 8.81 35.00
C SER A 329 15.13 9.42 34.99
N LEU A 330 14.95 10.60 34.38
CA LEU A 330 13.62 11.20 34.24
C LEU A 330 12.66 10.32 33.42
N LYS A 331 13.16 9.67 32.37
CA LYS A 331 12.34 8.78 31.53
C LYS A 331 12.00 7.45 32.20
N GLN A 332 12.82 6.96 33.12
CA GLN A 332 12.51 5.75 33.91
C GLN A 332 11.27 5.91 34.79
N LEU A 333 10.97 7.15 35.22
CA LEU A 333 9.79 7.46 36.03
C LEU A 333 8.49 7.46 35.22
N LYS A 334 8.57 7.43 33.89
CA LYS A 334 7.37 7.45 33.06
C LYS A 334 6.70 6.08 33.02
N LEU A 335 5.36 6.11 32.98
CA LEU A 335 4.53 4.91 32.88
C LEU A 335 4.61 4.17 31.54
N ASP A 336 5.20 4.78 30.52
CA ASP A 336 5.49 4.17 29.21
C ASP A 336 6.94 3.66 29.11
N HIS A 337 7.72 3.76 30.20
CA HIS A 337 9.06 3.22 30.26
C HIS A 337 9.06 1.68 30.13
N LYS A 338 9.97 1.16 29.31
CA LYS A 338 10.15 -0.29 29.14
C LYS A 338 11.53 -0.77 29.55
N ALA A 339 12.58 -0.07 29.12
CA ALA A 339 13.97 -0.44 29.45
C ALA A 339 14.93 0.74 29.29
N THR A 340 16.01 0.75 30.09
CA THR A 340 17.16 1.66 29.96
C THR A 340 18.45 0.86 29.81
N ARG A 341 19.38 1.31 28.96
CA ARG A 341 20.72 0.73 28.81
C ARG A 341 21.78 1.82 28.72
N LYS A 342 22.84 1.73 29.53
CA LYS A 342 24.06 2.54 29.33
C LYS A 342 24.83 2.02 28.10
N ILE A 343 25.20 2.91 27.19
CA ILE A 343 25.80 2.58 25.89
C ILE A 343 27.30 2.88 25.87
N SER A 344 27.72 3.98 26.47
CA SER A 344 29.13 4.32 26.63
C SER A 344 29.63 3.92 28.02
N GLU A 345 30.86 3.43 28.07
CA GLU A 345 31.64 3.40 29.30
C GLU A 345 31.96 4.82 29.75
N ASP A 346 32.36 5.00 31.00
CA ASP A 346 32.73 6.30 31.53
C ASP A 346 33.92 6.86 30.74
N ILE A 347 33.69 7.92 29.97
CA ILE A 347 34.76 8.61 29.25
C ILE A 347 35.49 9.46 30.30
N PHE A 348 36.79 9.21 30.49
CA PHE A 348 37.63 10.04 31.35
C PHE A 348 38.20 11.19 30.53
N ASN A 349 38.08 12.40 31.05
CA ASN A 349 38.80 13.56 30.52
C ASN A 349 40.32 13.32 30.66
N PRO A 350 41.17 14.04 29.91
CA PRO A 350 42.64 13.94 30.03
C PRO A 350 43.16 14.24 31.45
N ASP A 351 42.36 14.91 32.29
CA ASP A 351 42.64 15.21 33.70
C ASP A 351 42.19 14.12 34.68
N GLY A 352 41.63 13.00 34.19
CA GLY A 352 41.14 11.89 35.00
C GLY A 352 39.75 12.08 35.60
N SER A 353 39.06 13.19 35.31
CA SER A 353 37.67 13.40 35.74
C SER A 353 36.68 12.62 34.87
N LEU A 354 35.59 12.11 35.46
CA LEU A 354 34.49 11.48 34.71
C LEU A 354 33.79 12.55 33.84
N SER A 355 33.77 12.33 32.52
CA SER A 355 32.87 13.07 31.64
C SER A 355 31.43 12.62 31.91
N GLU A 356 30.54 13.56 32.24
CA GLU A 356 29.11 13.31 32.49
C GLU A 356 28.32 12.87 31.23
N GLU A 357 28.98 12.61 30.11
CA GLU A 357 28.37 12.25 28.84
C GLU A 357 28.08 10.74 28.67
N ALA A 358 27.87 10.02 29.78
CA ALA A 358 27.34 8.66 29.70
C ALA A 358 26.02 8.66 28.90
N GLN A 359 26.02 7.99 27.74
CA GLN A 359 24.85 7.88 26.89
C GLN A 359 24.03 6.66 27.29
N TYR A 360 22.72 6.85 27.34
CA TYR A 360 21.74 5.86 27.71
C TYR A 360 20.71 5.71 26.59
N MET A 361 20.51 4.48 26.14
CA MET A 361 19.38 4.11 25.30
C MET A 361 18.17 3.87 26.20
N VAL A 362 17.09 4.59 25.97
CA VAL A 362 15.81 4.39 26.66
C VAL A 362 14.77 3.95 25.64
N SER A 363 14.10 2.84 25.95
CA SER A 363 12.96 2.31 25.20
C SER A 363 11.67 2.66 25.93
N GLU A 364 10.77 3.35 25.23
CA GLU A 364 9.44 3.77 25.70
C GLU A 364 8.38 3.13 24.80
N SER A 365 7.33 2.49 25.35
CA SER A 365 6.20 1.96 24.58
C SER A 365 5.11 3.03 24.45
N PRO A 366 4.99 3.73 23.31
CA PRO A 366 4.16 4.94 23.23
C PRO A 366 2.68 4.62 23.50
N ARG A 367 2.08 5.31 24.48
CA ARG A 367 0.64 5.20 24.77
C ARG A 367 -0.22 5.93 23.74
N GLN A 368 0.37 6.92 23.08
CA GLN A 368 -0.23 7.69 22.01
C GLN A 368 0.77 7.74 20.86
N PHE A 369 0.28 7.59 19.64
CA PHE A 369 1.08 7.70 18.43
C PHE A 369 0.36 8.63 17.47
N LYS A 370 1.12 9.42 16.71
CA LYS A 370 0.55 10.25 15.65
C LYS A 370 0.16 9.35 14.48
N CYS A 371 -1.09 9.50 14.03
CA CYS A 371 -1.62 8.86 12.83
C CYS A 371 -1.92 9.94 11.78
N ASN A 372 -0.85 10.55 11.25
CA ASN A 372 -0.92 11.60 10.22
C ASN A 372 -0.57 11.08 8.82
N LYS A 373 -0.48 9.76 8.67
CA LYS A 373 -0.17 9.10 7.39
C LYS A 373 -1.48 8.82 6.64
N PRO A 374 -1.56 9.10 5.33
CA PRO A 374 -2.73 8.78 4.51
C PRO A 374 -2.88 7.26 4.30
N LEU A 375 -3.39 6.57 5.33
CA LEU A 375 -3.60 5.11 5.31
C LEU A 375 -4.47 4.63 4.15
N GLN A 376 -5.40 5.47 3.69
CA GLN A 376 -6.24 5.18 2.52
C GLN A 376 -5.40 4.91 1.26
N GLU A 377 -4.28 5.62 1.07
CA GLU A 377 -3.37 5.40 -0.07
C GLU A 377 -2.78 4.00 -0.03
N ALA A 378 -2.43 3.53 1.17
CA ALA A 378 -1.92 2.18 1.35
C ALA A 378 -3.00 1.12 1.07
N VAL A 379 -4.26 1.39 1.45
CA VAL A 379 -5.40 0.49 1.17
C VAL A 379 -5.67 0.42 -0.33
N PHE A 380 -5.79 1.57 -1.01
CA PHE A 380 -6.00 1.62 -2.47
C PHE A 380 -4.83 1.00 -3.23
N THR A 381 -3.58 1.26 -2.85
CA THR A 381 -2.41 0.66 -3.51
C THR A 381 -2.44 -0.87 -3.44
N LEU A 382 -2.75 -1.41 -2.25
CA LEU A 382 -2.82 -2.86 -2.06
C LEU A 382 -3.94 -3.52 -2.86
N ASP A 383 -5.15 -2.95 -2.84
CA ASP A 383 -6.28 -3.52 -3.57
C ASP A 383 -6.18 -3.28 -5.10
N ASN A 384 -5.65 -2.13 -5.54
CA ASN A 384 -5.40 -1.87 -6.96
C ASN A 384 -4.36 -2.82 -7.55
N THR A 385 -3.38 -3.27 -6.75
CA THR A 385 -2.43 -4.31 -7.17
C THR A 385 -3.17 -5.64 -7.42
N LYS A 386 -4.16 -5.98 -6.58
CA LYS A 386 -4.99 -7.18 -6.80
C LYS A 386 -5.86 -7.04 -8.04
N PHE A 387 -6.51 -5.89 -8.20
CA PHE A 387 -7.29 -5.57 -9.40
C PHE A 387 -6.45 -5.73 -10.67
N TRP A 388 -5.21 -5.22 -10.67
CA TRP A 388 -4.30 -5.38 -11.80
C TRP A 388 -3.95 -6.86 -12.06
N TYR A 389 -3.65 -7.62 -11.01
CA TYR A 389 -3.40 -9.07 -11.10
C TYR A 389 -4.59 -9.83 -11.70
N LEU A 390 -5.79 -9.53 -11.21
CA LEU A 390 -7.02 -10.16 -11.66
C LEU A 390 -7.31 -9.84 -13.13
N ASN A 391 -7.03 -8.61 -13.58
CA ASN A 391 -7.13 -8.27 -15.00
C ASN A 391 -6.13 -9.07 -15.85
N PHE A 392 -4.88 -9.19 -15.43
CA PHE A 392 -3.92 -10.01 -16.17
C PHE A 392 -4.37 -11.47 -16.29
N VAL A 393 -4.86 -12.06 -15.19
CA VAL A 393 -5.28 -13.46 -15.21
C VAL A 393 -6.56 -13.65 -16.01
N TYR A 394 -7.64 -12.96 -15.65
CA TYR A 394 -8.96 -13.23 -16.21
C TYR A 394 -9.19 -12.54 -17.56
N ASN A 395 -8.68 -11.31 -17.74
CA ASN A 395 -8.89 -10.54 -18.97
C ASN A 395 -7.83 -10.75 -20.04
N PHE A 396 -6.68 -11.34 -19.69
CA PHE A 396 -5.65 -11.71 -20.66
C PHE A 396 -5.43 -13.23 -20.70
N LEU A 397 -4.92 -13.85 -19.64
CA LEU A 397 -4.55 -15.29 -19.69
C LEU A 397 -5.75 -16.19 -20.01
N TYR A 398 -6.87 -16.08 -19.30
CA TYR A 398 -8.03 -16.96 -19.53
C TYR A 398 -8.64 -16.79 -20.93
N LYS A 399 -8.48 -15.60 -21.55
CA LYS A 399 -8.98 -15.33 -22.90
C LYS A 399 -8.14 -16.03 -23.97
N CYS A 400 -6.81 -15.97 -23.88
CA CYS A 400 -5.94 -16.42 -24.97
C CYS A 400 -5.11 -17.67 -24.67
N ILE A 401 -5.07 -18.14 -23.42
CA ILE A 401 -4.33 -19.33 -23.00
C ILE A 401 -5.29 -20.48 -22.72
N ASP A 402 -4.86 -21.67 -23.11
CA ASP A 402 -5.47 -22.95 -22.76
C ASP A 402 -5.15 -23.28 -21.29
N MET A 403 -6.11 -22.98 -20.41
CA MET A 403 -5.96 -23.15 -18.96
C MET A 403 -6.01 -24.62 -18.53
N ASP A 404 -6.45 -25.55 -19.39
CA ASP A 404 -6.36 -26.99 -19.10
C ASP A 404 -4.91 -27.48 -19.19
N ARG A 405 -4.03 -26.69 -19.81
CA ARG A 405 -2.59 -26.97 -19.95
C ARG A 405 -1.72 -26.07 -19.08
N VAL A 406 -2.32 -25.23 -18.22
CA VAL A 406 -1.60 -24.30 -17.35
C VAL A 406 -2.12 -24.38 -15.92
N HIS A 407 -1.22 -24.64 -14.97
CA HIS A 407 -1.57 -24.72 -13.55
C HIS A 407 -0.88 -23.61 -12.73
N PHE A 408 -1.61 -23.00 -11.79
CA PHE A 408 -1.05 -22.03 -10.84
C PHE A 408 -0.45 -22.75 -9.64
N CYS A 409 0.88 -22.76 -9.52
CA CYS A 409 1.55 -23.48 -8.42
C CYS A 409 1.70 -22.63 -7.16
N ASN A 410 1.97 -21.34 -7.32
CA ASN A 410 2.17 -20.43 -6.21
C ASN A 410 2.00 -18.98 -6.67
N MET A 411 1.62 -18.12 -5.74
CA MET A 411 1.45 -16.69 -5.99
C MET A 411 2.03 -15.88 -4.82
N GLY A 412 2.88 -14.92 -5.17
CA GLY A 412 3.46 -13.93 -4.27
C GLY A 412 2.68 -12.62 -4.29
N THR A 413 3.27 -11.57 -3.71
CA THR A 413 2.69 -10.22 -3.78
C THR A 413 2.84 -9.62 -5.19
N ASP A 414 3.96 -9.93 -5.84
CA ASP A 414 4.43 -9.36 -7.11
C ASP A 414 5.02 -10.45 -8.03
N SER A 415 4.70 -11.72 -7.77
CA SER A 415 5.12 -12.87 -8.59
C SER A 415 4.02 -13.92 -8.70
N MET A 416 4.06 -14.68 -9.79
CA MET A 416 3.19 -15.81 -10.05
C MET A 416 3.98 -16.94 -10.72
N TYR A 417 3.69 -18.17 -10.33
CA TYR A 417 4.38 -19.37 -10.80
C TYR A 417 3.40 -20.25 -11.57
N LEU A 418 3.72 -20.49 -12.84
CA LEU A 418 2.91 -21.28 -13.76
C LEU A 418 3.66 -22.56 -14.13
N VAL A 419 2.97 -23.69 -14.12
CA VAL A 419 3.42 -24.93 -14.75
C VAL A 419 2.65 -25.11 -16.05
N ILE A 420 3.38 -25.40 -17.13
CA ILE A 420 2.86 -25.37 -18.51
C ILE A 420 3.08 -26.74 -19.15
N ALA A 421 1.98 -27.40 -19.52
CA ALA A 421 1.97 -28.71 -20.17
C ALA A 421 2.11 -28.57 -21.69
N GLY A 422 3.28 -28.13 -22.16
CA GLY A 422 3.54 -27.78 -23.56
C GLY A 422 4.34 -28.83 -24.35
N SER A 423 5.26 -28.39 -25.22
CA SER A 423 6.18 -29.25 -26.00
C SER A 423 7.28 -29.85 -25.12
N GLN A 424 7.36 -31.19 -25.07
CA GLN A 424 8.46 -31.89 -24.39
C GLN A 424 9.82 -31.66 -25.05
N MET A 425 9.87 -31.49 -26.38
CA MET A 425 11.13 -31.27 -27.10
C MET A 425 11.78 -29.92 -26.77
N GLU A 426 10.96 -28.89 -26.57
CA GLU A 426 11.47 -27.55 -26.25
C GLU A 426 11.58 -27.28 -24.75
N GLY A 427 10.96 -28.15 -23.93
CA GLY A 427 10.98 -28.04 -22.48
C GLY A 427 10.48 -26.68 -22.00
N TYR A 428 11.11 -26.12 -20.98
CA TYR A 428 10.73 -24.84 -20.40
C TYR A 428 10.96 -23.64 -21.34
N LYS A 429 11.83 -23.77 -22.35
CA LYS A 429 12.18 -22.67 -23.28
C LYS A 429 11.02 -22.27 -24.18
N GLN A 430 9.99 -23.11 -24.26
CA GLN A 430 8.80 -22.85 -25.07
C GLN A 430 7.96 -21.65 -24.58
N GLY A 431 8.12 -21.24 -23.32
CA GLY A 431 7.26 -20.23 -22.70
C GLY A 431 5.77 -20.58 -22.81
N LEU A 432 4.96 -19.65 -23.33
CA LEU A 432 3.52 -19.85 -23.53
C LEU A 432 3.16 -20.40 -24.92
N ARG A 433 4.13 -20.56 -25.83
CA ARG A 433 3.88 -20.69 -27.27
C ARG A 433 2.90 -21.81 -27.67
N TYR A 434 2.98 -22.95 -27.00
CA TYR A 434 2.15 -24.13 -27.32
C TYR A 434 0.83 -24.21 -26.55
N VAL A 435 0.57 -23.26 -25.66
CA VAL A 435 -0.69 -23.18 -24.89
C VAL A 435 -1.51 -21.95 -25.28
N ILE A 436 -1.10 -21.17 -26.29
CA ILE A 436 -1.90 -20.07 -26.83
C ILE A 436 -3.02 -20.67 -27.70
N LYS A 437 -4.27 -20.55 -27.25
CA LYS A 437 -5.47 -20.98 -28.00
C LYS A 437 -6.02 -19.89 -28.93
N ASP A 438 -5.91 -18.62 -28.53
CA ASP A 438 -6.31 -17.47 -29.35
C ASP A 438 -5.08 -16.64 -29.69
N GLN A 439 -4.45 -16.98 -30.81
CA GLN A 439 -3.24 -16.31 -31.28
C GLN A 439 -3.50 -14.86 -31.68
N LEU A 440 -4.66 -14.57 -32.28
CA LEU A 440 -4.98 -13.21 -32.74
C LEU A 440 -5.07 -12.26 -31.55
N PHE A 441 -5.86 -12.64 -30.53
CA PHE A 441 -5.98 -11.87 -29.30
C PHE A 441 -4.63 -11.76 -28.59
N TYR A 442 -3.87 -12.87 -28.48
CA TYR A 442 -2.57 -12.86 -27.82
C TYR A 442 -1.62 -11.86 -28.49
N TYR A 443 -1.38 -11.97 -29.79
CA TYR A 443 -0.42 -11.12 -30.50
C TYR A 443 -0.86 -9.65 -30.57
N GLN A 444 -2.15 -9.37 -30.48
CA GLN A 444 -2.69 -8.00 -30.38
C GLN A 444 -2.40 -7.36 -29.01
N HIS A 445 -2.50 -8.13 -27.92
CA HIS A 445 -2.52 -7.56 -26.55
C HIS A 445 -1.30 -7.90 -25.68
N TYR A 446 -0.48 -8.89 -26.02
CA TYR A 446 0.58 -9.37 -25.12
C TYR A 446 1.58 -8.29 -24.72
N LYS A 447 1.88 -7.33 -25.61
CA LYS A 447 2.82 -6.23 -25.35
C LYS A 447 2.33 -5.27 -24.27
N GLU A 448 1.04 -5.27 -23.94
CA GLU A 448 0.49 -4.52 -22.80
C GLU A 448 0.98 -5.10 -21.47
N TRP A 449 1.20 -6.42 -21.42
CA TRP A 449 1.49 -7.16 -20.18
C TRP A 449 2.92 -7.69 -20.10
N LEU A 450 3.39 -8.35 -21.15
CA LEU A 450 4.63 -9.11 -21.24
C LEU A 450 5.69 -8.35 -22.05
N PRO A 451 6.98 -8.66 -21.85
CA PRO A 451 8.03 -8.18 -22.74
C PRO A 451 7.91 -8.84 -24.12
N TRP A 452 8.53 -8.26 -25.13
CA TRP A 452 8.65 -8.84 -26.46
C TRP A 452 10.11 -9.13 -26.80
N ASP A 453 10.33 -9.99 -27.79
CA ASP A 453 11.67 -10.40 -28.22
C ASP A 453 12.52 -9.16 -28.57
N ASP A 454 13.79 -9.18 -28.15
CA ASP A 454 14.78 -8.11 -28.34
C ASP A 454 14.45 -6.76 -27.66
N CYS A 455 13.49 -6.72 -26.72
CA CYS A 455 13.27 -5.51 -25.94
C CYS A 455 14.44 -5.24 -24.98
N SER A 456 14.75 -3.97 -24.72
CA SER A 456 15.83 -3.62 -23.79
C SER A 456 15.48 -3.99 -22.36
N GLY A 457 16.47 -4.22 -21.49
CA GLY A 457 16.23 -4.49 -20.06
C GLY A 457 15.46 -3.37 -19.34
N ALA A 458 15.48 -2.15 -19.87
CA ALA A 458 14.63 -1.05 -19.40
C ALA A 458 13.14 -1.25 -19.76
N VAL A 459 12.86 -1.76 -20.97
CA VAL A 459 11.51 -2.10 -21.44
C VAL A 459 10.97 -3.32 -20.70
N GLU A 460 11.79 -4.32 -20.41
CA GLU A 460 11.41 -5.44 -19.53
C GLU A 460 10.96 -4.98 -18.14
N LYS A 461 11.50 -3.88 -17.65
CA LYS A 461 11.16 -3.27 -16.34
C LYS A 461 10.22 -2.08 -16.47
N LYS A 462 9.36 -2.06 -17.49
CA LYS A 462 8.30 -1.05 -17.63
C LYS A 462 7.39 -1.02 -16.41
N LEU A 463 6.87 0.16 -16.10
CA LEU A 463 5.85 0.34 -15.06
C LEU A 463 4.62 -0.49 -15.40
N MET A 464 4.08 -1.22 -14.42
CA MET A 464 2.95 -2.15 -14.59
C MET A 464 3.18 -3.24 -15.66
N GLY A 465 4.43 -3.58 -15.99
CA GLY A 465 4.78 -4.73 -16.82
C GLY A 465 5.13 -5.96 -16.00
N LEU A 466 4.91 -7.14 -16.58
CA LEU A 466 5.46 -8.40 -16.10
C LEU A 466 6.82 -8.64 -16.72
N THR A 467 7.70 -9.31 -15.99
CA THR A 467 8.94 -9.88 -16.54
C THR A 467 9.03 -11.34 -16.12
N THR A 468 9.56 -12.19 -17.00
CA THR A 468 9.97 -13.53 -16.62
C THR A 468 11.22 -13.47 -15.76
N GLU A 469 11.12 -13.77 -14.47
CA GLU A 469 12.31 -13.75 -13.57
C GLU A 469 13.13 -15.04 -13.64
N SER A 470 12.47 -16.18 -13.83
CA SER A 470 13.10 -17.50 -13.81
C SER A 470 12.23 -18.53 -14.54
N GLN A 471 12.86 -19.49 -15.21
CA GLN A 471 12.20 -20.63 -15.85
C GLN A 471 13.02 -21.89 -15.56
N GLY A 472 12.35 -23.01 -15.40
CA GLY A 472 12.97 -24.31 -15.12
C GLY A 472 12.06 -25.45 -15.56
N GLU A 473 12.61 -26.66 -15.56
CA GLU A 473 11.90 -27.87 -15.96
C GLU A 473 10.86 -28.29 -14.92
N ASN A 474 11.20 -28.17 -13.63
CA ASN A 474 10.40 -28.70 -12.54
C ASN A 474 10.28 -27.70 -11.38
N ILE A 475 9.17 -27.78 -10.64
CA ILE A 475 8.95 -27.02 -9.41
C ILE A 475 8.32 -27.90 -8.33
N VAL A 476 8.83 -27.81 -7.11
CA VAL A 476 8.22 -28.42 -5.92
C VAL A 476 7.73 -27.33 -4.97
N CYS A 477 6.45 -27.40 -4.59
CA CYS A 477 5.80 -26.42 -3.71
C CYS A 477 5.28 -27.11 -2.44
N LEU A 478 5.86 -26.77 -1.28
CA LEU A 478 5.49 -27.38 0.00
C LEU A 478 4.42 -26.58 0.76
N ALA A 479 4.49 -25.26 0.64
CA ALA A 479 3.62 -24.32 1.33
C ALA A 479 3.81 -22.92 0.72
N PRO A 480 2.93 -21.95 1.01
CA PRO A 480 3.10 -20.56 0.59
C PRO A 480 4.46 -20.00 1.03
N LYS A 481 5.25 -19.53 0.05
CA LYS A 481 6.65 -19.06 0.20
C LYS A 481 7.69 -20.15 0.52
N SER A 482 7.38 -21.42 0.24
CA SER A 482 8.28 -22.56 0.43
C SER A 482 8.29 -23.45 -0.82
N TYR A 483 9.24 -23.23 -1.73
CA TYR A 483 9.31 -23.92 -3.02
C TYR A 483 10.75 -23.97 -3.58
N SER A 484 10.98 -24.92 -4.49
CA SER A 484 12.23 -25.03 -5.25
C SER A 484 11.93 -25.18 -6.74
N LEU A 485 12.55 -24.36 -7.58
CA LEU A 485 12.56 -24.47 -9.06
C LEU A 485 13.89 -25.09 -9.47
N PHE A 486 13.89 -26.10 -10.33
CA PHE A 486 15.08 -26.87 -10.67
C PHE A 486 15.01 -27.50 -12.06
N ASN A 487 16.18 -27.88 -12.57
CA ASN A 487 16.35 -28.69 -13.78
C ASN A 487 16.91 -30.07 -13.41
N GLY A 488 16.69 -31.05 -14.29
CA GLY A 488 17.07 -32.45 -14.07
C GLY A 488 15.91 -33.29 -13.55
N ASN A 489 16.11 -34.61 -13.53
CA ASN A 489 15.09 -35.57 -13.16
C ASN A 489 15.31 -36.07 -11.71
N GLU A 490 14.25 -36.42 -11.00
CA GLU A 490 14.31 -36.97 -9.62
C GLU A 490 15.11 -38.28 -9.54
N GLN A 491 15.29 -38.96 -10.68
CA GLN A 491 15.99 -40.24 -10.80
C GLN A 491 17.49 -40.11 -11.16
N SER A 492 17.99 -38.89 -11.38
CA SER A 492 19.40 -38.61 -11.70
C SER A 492 20.05 -37.76 -10.62
N ASP A 493 21.31 -38.03 -10.28
CA ASP A 493 22.10 -37.23 -9.31
C ASP A 493 22.38 -35.78 -9.77
N ASP A 494 21.96 -35.40 -10.99
CA ASP A 494 22.25 -34.11 -11.64
C ASP A 494 21.15 -33.04 -11.44
N ILE A 495 20.50 -32.99 -10.26
CA ILE A 495 19.52 -31.91 -9.98
C ILE A 495 20.24 -30.56 -9.83
N VAL A 496 19.88 -29.61 -10.70
CA VAL A 496 20.39 -28.24 -10.65
C VAL A 496 19.30 -27.30 -10.13
N SER A 497 19.46 -26.88 -8.88
CA SER A 497 18.59 -25.88 -8.25
C SER A 497 18.76 -24.51 -8.91
N LEU A 498 17.66 -23.94 -9.38
CA LEU A 498 17.61 -22.60 -9.97
C LEU A 498 17.16 -21.56 -8.95
N VAL A 499 16.14 -21.89 -8.14
CA VAL A 499 15.58 -20.98 -7.12
C VAL A 499 15.15 -21.79 -5.91
N ASN A 500 15.65 -21.44 -4.73
CA ASN A 500 15.20 -22.01 -3.46
C ASN A 500 14.54 -20.93 -2.59
N ARG A 501 13.30 -21.16 -2.19
CA ARG A 501 12.54 -20.21 -1.37
C ARG A 501 12.00 -20.93 -0.15
N MET A 502 12.22 -20.29 0.99
CA MET A 502 11.83 -20.82 2.29
C MET A 502 11.37 -19.70 3.20
N LYS A 503 10.46 -20.02 4.12
CA LYS A 503 9.81 -19.01 4.94
C LYS A 503 10.58 -18.76 6.24
N GLY A 504 11.18 -17.58 6.35
CA GLY A 504 11.71 -17.07 7.61
C GLY A 504 13.05 -17.67 8.03
N VAL A 505 13.79 -18.21 7.08
CA VAL A 505 15.18 -18.67 7.23
C VAL A 505 15.99 -18.03 6.10
N SER A 506 17.25 -17.69 6.37
CA SER A 506 18.16 -17.13 5.36
C SER A 506 18.66 -18.22 4.44
N GLU A 507 18.46 -18.06 3.14
CA GLU A 507 18.91 -18.99 2.09
C GLU A 507 20.42 -19.27 2.19
N LYS A 508 21.24 -18.22 2.36
CA LYS A 508 22.71 -18.33 2.49
C LYS A 508 23.17 -19.14 3.70
N LYS A 509 22.33 -19.28 4.73
CA LYS A 509 22.68 -19.98 5.97
C LYS A 509 22.08 -21.39 6.04
N ALA A 510 21.08 -21.69 5.21
CA ALA A 510 20.31 -22.91 5.31
C ALA A 510 20.94 -24.09 4.56
N ASN A 511 21.72 -23.82 3.52
CA ASN A 511 22.35 -24.84 2.65
C ASN A 511 21.37 -25.94 2.20
N LEU A 512 20.09 -25.61 2.03
CA LEU A 512 19.10 -26.56 1.55
C LEU A 512 19.24 -26.79 0.05
N THR A 513 19.06 -28.05 -0.32
CA THR A 513 19.03 -28.54 -1.70
C THR A 513 17.59 -28.82 -2.12
N THR A 514 17.33 -28.93 -3.41
CA THR A 514 16.02 -29.36 -3.93
C THR A 514 15.61 -30.72 -3.35
N ASN A 515 16.58 -31.63 -3.12
CA ASN A 515 16.32 -32.93 -2.50
C ASN A 515 15.70 -32.81 -1.10
N ASP A 516 16.03 -31.78 -0.33
CA ASP A 516 15.39 -31.54 0.97
C ASP A 516 13.90 -31.19 0.83
N TYR A 517 13.53 -30.49 -0.24
CA TYR A 517 12.13 -30.18 -0.54
C TYR A 517 11.37 -31.43 -0.99
N ILE A 518 11.96 -32.21 -1.90
CA ILE A 518 11.37 -33.48 -2.39
C ILE A 518 11.20 -34.45 -1.21
N LYS A 519 12.22 -34.59 -0.35
CA LYS A 519 12.16 -35.40 0.87
C LYS A 519 11.04 -34.93 1.81
N CYS A 520 10.93 -33.62 2.05
CA CYS A 520 9.86 -33.06 2.88
C CYS A 520 8.45 -33.35 2.31
N LEU A 521 8.31 -33.36 0.97
CA LEU A 521 7.06 -33.70 0.30
C LEU A 521 6.73 -35.19 0.45
N ASN A 522 7.67 -36.07 0.08
CA ASN A 522 7.45 -37.51 -0.02
C ASN A 522 7.41 -38.20 1.35
N ASP A 523 8.34 -37.86 2.25
CA ASP A 523 8.46 -38.49 3.56
C ASP A 523 7.59 -37.79 4.62
N GLY A 524 7.03 -36.62 4.30
CA GLY A 524 6.29 -35.79 5.26
C GLY A 524 7.14 -35.26 6.43
N CYS A 525 8.47 -35.35 6.35
CA CYS A 525 9.39 -35.00 7.43
C CYS A 525 9.69 -33.49 7.49
N ASN A 526 9.99 -32.99 8.69
CA ASN A 526 10.48 -31.63 8.87
C ASN A 526 11.98 -31.54 8.58
N ILE A 527 12.38 -30.50 7.84
CA ILE A 527 13.79 -30.15 7.68
C ILE A 527 14.08 -28.94 8.57
N ASN A 528 14.91 -29.15 9.59
CA ASN A 528 15.31 -28.12 10.54
C ASN A 528 16.65 -27.51 10.16
N VAL A 529 16.80 -26.22 10.42
CA VAL A 529 18.04 -25.47 10.19
C VAL A 529 18.36 -24.66 11.44
N VAL A 530 19.65 -24.59 11.80
CA VAL A 530 20.12 -23.72 12.88
C VAL A 530 20.20 -22.28 12.37
N THR A 531 19.48 -21.38 13.02
CA THR A 531 19.47 -19.96 12.68
C THR A 531 19.95 -19.11 13.85
N ASN A 532 20.87 -18.20 13.56
CA ASN A 532 21.39 -17.25 14.55
C ASN A 532 20.67 -15.92 14.35
N ASN A 533 19.92 -15.50 15.38
CA ASN A 533 19.22 -14.22 15.41
C ASN A 533 19.82 -13.34 16.51
N LEU A 534 20.02 -12.06 16.20
CA LEU A 534 20.30 -11.07 17.23
C LEU A 534 18.98 -10.70 17.90
N GLN A 535 18.90 -10.91 19.22
CA GLN A 535 17.76 -10.48 20.01
C GLN A 535 18.21 -9.55 21.12
N MET A 536 17.40 -8.52 21.38
CA MET A 536 17.58 -7.62 22.51
C MET A 536 16.60 -8.03 23.61
N LYS A 537 17.13 -8.53 24.74
CA LYS A 537 16.32 -8.89 25.92
C LYS A 537 16.87 -8.16 27.14
N MET A 538 16.00 -7.39 27.81
CA MET A 538 16.38 -6.60 28.99
C MET A 538 17.63 -5.72 28.77
N GLY A 539 17.76 -5.15 27.56
CA GLY A 539 18.89 -4.27 27.23
C GLY A 539 20.19 -4.98 26.80
N VAL A 540 20.29 -6.30 26.92
CA VAL A 540 21.44 -7.07 26.41
C VAL A 540 21.14 -7.55 24.99
N MET A 541 22.05 -7.28 24.06
CA MET A 541 22.01 -7.84 22.71
C MET A 541 22.77 -9.16 22.73
N SER A 542 22.05 -10.26 22.50
CA SER A 542 22.63 -11.61 22.46
C SER A 542 22.40 -12.21 21.08
N MET A 543 23.38 -12.97 20.60
CA MET A 543 23.18 -13.86 19.47
C MET A 543 22.55 -15.15 20.01
N ILE A 544 21.33 -15.45 19.59
CA ILE A 544 20.62 -16.66 19.97
C ILE A 544 20.62 -17.61 18.78
N SER A 545 21.23 -18.77 18.97
CA SER A 545 21.15 -19.89 18.04
C SER A 545 19.88 -20.67 18.35
N MET A 546 18.97 -20.76 17.38
CA MET A 546 17.73 -21.52 17.51
C MET A 546 17.60 -22.49 16.34
N GLU A 547 17.30 -23.74 16.65
CA GLU A 547 16.84 -24.68 15.64
C GLU A 547 15.43 -24.29 15.21
N LYS A 548 15.24 -24.10 13.90
CA LYS A 548 13.96 -23.69 13.33
C LYS A 548 13.59 -24.63 12.21
N SER A 549 12.35 -25.11 12.21
CA SER A 549 11.81 -25.88 11.09
C SER A 549 11.72 -24.99 9.85
N ALA A 550 12.57 -25.30 8.91
CA ALA A 550 12.82 -24.53 7.71
C ALA A 550 11.85 -24.93 6.59
N LEU A 551 11.65 -26.24 6.44
CA LEU A 551 10.63 -26.87 5.59
C LEU A 551 9.73 -27.72 6.48
N THR A 552 8.43 -27.42 6.46
CA THR A 552 7.42 -28.14 7.26
C THR A 552 6.35 -28.82 6.40
N GLY A 553 6.18 -28.34 5.16
CA GLY A 553 5.08 -28.78 4.29
C GLY A 553 3.70 -28.56 4.89
N ILE A 554 3.54 -27.55 5.77
CA ILE A 554 2.25 -27.22 6.39
C ILE A 554 1.56 -26.11 5.60
N HIS A 555 0.52 -26.48 4.87
CA HIS A 555 -0.32 -25.56 4.13
C HIS A 555 -1.74 -25.49 4.67
N ASN A 556 -1.91 -24.79 5.79
CA ASN A 556 -3.21 -24.64 6.43
C ASN A 556 -4.00 -23.40 5.95
N LYS A 557 -3.75 -22.88 4.73
CA LYS A 557 -4.48 -21.72 4.18
C LYS A 557 -5.61 -22.10 3.23
N MET A 558 -5.61 -23.35 2.78
CA MET A 558 -6.56 -23.96 1.86
C MET A 558 -6.84 -25.37 2.40
N VAL A 559 -7.84 -26.05 1.84
CA VAL A 559 -8.03 -27.49 2.08
C VAL A 559 -6.96 -28.22 1.28
N GLU A 560 -6.18 -29.07 1.92
CA GLU A 560 -5.24 -29.96 1.24
C GLU A 560 -5.83 -31.36 1.16
N LEU A 561 -5.99 -31.85 -0.07
CA LEU A 561 -6.54 -33.16 -0.38
C LEU A 561 -5.46 -34.24 -0.26
N SER A 562 -5.85 -35.51 -0.22
CA SER A 562 -4.93 -36.64 -0.03
C SER A 562 -3.88 -36.81 -1.14
N ASN A 563 -4.14 -36.26 -2.34
CA ASN A 563 -3.19 -36.23 -3.45
C ASN A 563 -2.27 -34.98 -3.46
N GLY A 564 -2.36 -34.12 -2.43
CA GLY A 564 -1.58 -32.88 -2.33
C GLY A 564 -2.17 -31.68 -3.09
N CYS A 565 -3.28 -31.87 -3.82
CA CYS A 565 -3.99 -30.74 -4.44
C CYS A 565 -4.60 -29.84 -3.36
N CYS A 566 -4.62 -28.54 -3.63
CA CYS A 566 -5.16 -27.55 -2.71
C CYS A 566 -6.44 -26.93 -3.29
N ALA A 567 -7.47 -26.80 -2.47
CA ALA A 567 -8.73 -26.16 -2.84
C ALA A 567 -9.07 -25.00 -1.89
N PRO A 568 -9.63 -23.89 -2.39
CA PRO A 568 -10.00 -22.76 -1.54
C PRO A 568 -11.08 -23.16 -0.54
N PHE A 569 -11.09 -22.52 0.63
CA PHE A 569 -12.19 -22.71 1.59
C PHE A 569 -13.50 -22.19 1.02
N ILE A 570 -14.54 -23.02 1.00
CA ILE A 570 -15.89 -22.63 0.59
C ILE A 570 -16.77 -22.54 1.84
N TYR A 571 -17.53 -21.44 1.94
CA TYR A 571 -18.38 -21.21 3.11
C TYR A 571 -19.47 -22.28 3.20
N GLY A 572 -19.60 -22.90 4.37
CA GLY A 572 -20.59 -23.97 4.61
C GLY A 572 -20.20 -25.34 4.04
N ILE A 573 -19.03 -25.48 3.42
CA ILE A 573 -18.53 -26.75 2.89
C ILE A 573 -17.32 -27.18 3.72
N ASN A 574 -17.44 -28.37 4.31
CA ASN A 574 -16.35 -29.01 5.03
C ASN A 574 -15.38 -29.70 4.06
N ALA A 575 -14.16 -29.92 4.50
CA ALA A 575 -13.09 -30.53 3.71
C ALA A 575 -13.40 -31.94 3.17
N ASP A 576 -14.27 -32.70 3.86
CA ASP A 576 -14.72 -34.04 3.47
C ASP A 576 -15.63 -34.06 2.23
N HIS A 577 -16.20 -32.91 1.85
CA HIS A 577 -17.03 -32.79 0.64
C HIS A 577 -16.21 -32.53 -0.63
N TYR A 578 -14.90 -32.31 -0.52
CA TYR A 578 -14.04 -32.14 -1.68
C TYR A 578 -13.66 -33.52 -2.22
N LEU A 579 -14.04 -33.79 -3.47
CA LEU A 579 -13.78 -35.06 -4.13
C LEU A 579 -12.61 -34.92 -5.11
N ILE A 580 -11.73 -35.91 -5.10
CA ILE A 580 -10.72 -36.09 -6.15
C ILE A 580 -11.39 -36.94 -7.24
N GLU A 581 -11.49 -36.40 -8.45
CA GLU A 581 -11.90 -37.20 -9.61
C GLU A 581 -10.79 -38.24 -9.86
N GLN A 582 -11.17 -39.53 -9.80
CA GLN A 582 -10.25 -40.66 -9.93
C GLN A 582 -9.87 -40.93 -11.39
#